data_AF-A0A6V8KX46-F1
#
_entry.id   AF-A0A6V8KX46-F1
#
_cell.length_a   1.000
_cell.length_b   1.000
_cell.length_c   1.000
_cell.angle_alpha   90.00
_cell.angle_beta   90.00
_cell.angle_gamma   90.00
#
_symmetry.space_group_name_H-M   'P 1'
#
loop_
_entity.id
_entity.type
_entity.pdbx_description
1 polymer ?
#
loop_
_entity_poly.entity_id
_entity_poly.type
_entity_poly.pdbx_seq_one_letter_code
_entity_poly.pdbx_strand_id
1 'polypeptide(L)'
;MSNGWVLPDEVLRDAPAYTPRAYELADLELLLSGAYTPLTGFLGRADLTALTRRGRLDDGTPWPVPVTLEIPGELVGGLELDNPLHRALVLTDAEGAPVAAVDVTDTWPTREGRYGVGGAVRRLGDGGHGPFQRLRRTPDEVRSLLPPGRVLGVVADRPLHRPQLAQIAHAARTLAAHLLILIPVAESGPDGLPPEVLVRAVFAARDRMPRPPWSRCR
;
A
#
# COMPACT_ATOMS: atom_id res chain seq x y z
N MET A 1 15.50 -6.84 11.14
CA MET A 1 16.38 -7.93 10.70
C MET A 1 15.76 -8.49 9.44
N SER A 2 16.39 -8.25 8.28
CA SER A 2 15.91 -8.78 7.00
C SER A 2 16.07 -10.30 7.06
N ASN A 3 14.96 -11.04 7.14
CA ASN A 3 14.99 -12.47 6.84
C ASN A 3 15.36 -12.57 5.37
N GLY A 4 16.67 -12.77 5.12
CA GLY A 4 17.29 -12.84 3.81
C GLY A 4 16.86 -14.08 3.04
N TRP A 5 15.59 -14.09 2.65
CA TRP A 5 15.09 -14.98 1.63
C TRP A 5 15.58 -14.45 0.28
N VAL A 6 16.66 -15.02 -0.24
CA VAL A 6 17.14 -14.80 -1.60
C VAL A 6 16.73 -16.03 -2.41
N LEU A 7 15.71 -15.89 -3.26
CA LEU A 7 15.47 -16.89 -4.30
C LEU A 7 16.54 -16.71 -5.37
N PRO A 8 17.18 -17.78 -5.86
CA PRO A 8 18.01 -17.71 -7.05
C PRO A 8 17.22 -17.08 -8.21
N ASP A 9 17.89 -16.29 -9.06
CA ASP A 9 17.26 -15.65 -10.22
C ASP A 9 16.58 -16.66 -11.16
N GLU A 10 17.10 -17.89 -11.19
CA GLU A 10 16.53 -19.03 -11.92
C GLU A 10 15.12 -19.38 -11.44
N VAL A 11 14.91 -19.41 -10.11
CA VAL A 11 13.60 -19.67 -9.52
C VAL A 11 12.60 -18.57 -9.88
N LEU A 12 13.04 -17.32 -9.90
CA LEU A 12 12.17 -16.18 -10.25
C LEU A 12 11.81 -16.16 -11.74
N ARG A 13 12.69 -16.69 -12.60
CA ARG A 13 12.44 -16.78 -14.04
C ARG A 13 11.36 -17.80 -14.37
N ASP A 14 11.34 -18.93 -13.67
CA ASP A 14 10.44 -20.04 -13.94
C ASP A 14 9.14 -19.96 -13.10
N ALA A 15 9.09 -19.03 -12.14
CA ALA A 15 7.92 -18.80 -11.30
C ALA A 15 6.72 -18.29 -12.12
N PRO A 16 5.48 -18.70 -11.78
CA PRO A 16 4.28 -18.10 -12.35
C PRO A 16 4.24 -16.59 -12.09
N ALA A 17 3.73 -15.84 -13.07
CA ALA A 17 3.55 -14.40 -12.97
C ALA A 17 2.06 -14.02 -12.97
N TYR A 18 1.72 -13.01 -12.18
CA TYR A 18 0.36 -12.48 -12.08
C TYR A 18 0.38 -10.96 -12.02
N THR A 19 -0.57 -10.32 -12.70
CA THR A 19 -0.86 -8.89 -12.55
C THR A 19 -2.04 -8.72 -11.58
N PRO A 20 -1.82 -8.22 -10.35
CA PRO A 20 -2.89 -8.02 -9.39
C PRO A 20 -3.89 -6.94 -9.82
N ARG A 21 -5.07 -6.93 -9.20
CA ARG A 21 -6.05 -5.85 -9.38
C ARG A 21 -5.51 -4.54 -8.81
N ALA A 22 -6.07 -3.40 -9.24
CA ALA A 22 -5.59 -2.08 -8.85
C ALA A 22 -5.48 -1.89 -7.32
N TYR A 23 -6.49 -2.33 -6.55
CA TYR A 23 -6.41 -2.27 -5.08
C TYR A 23 -5.38 -3.24 -4.48
N GLU A 24 -5.17 -4.42 -5.07
CA GLU A 24 -4.16 -5.39 -4.61
C GLU A 24 -2.74 -4.88 -4.90
N LEU A 25 -2.55 -4.19 -6.03
CA LEU A 25 -1.33 -3.47 -6.34
C LEU A 25 -1.08 -2.31 -5.37
N ALA A 26 -2.13 -1.59 -4.96
CA ALA A 26 -2.01 -0.56 -3.94
C ALA A 26 -1.61 -1.14 -2.57
N ASP A 27 -2.20 -2.26 -2.16
CA ASP A 27 -1.80 -2.98 -0.96
C ASP A 27 -0.34 -3.47 -1.06
N LEU A 28 0.07 -3.96 -2.24
CA LEU A 28 1.47 -4.32 -2.51
C LEU A 28 2.39 -3.12 -2.33
N GLU A 29 2.06 -1.94 -2.88
CA GLU A 29 2.84 -0.71 -2.69
C GLU A 29 2.96 -0.32 -1.20
N LEU A 30 1.88 -0.47 -0.43
CA LEU A 30 1.85 -0.15 1.01
C LEU A 30 2.65 -1.16 1.85
N LEU A 31 2.64 -2.44 1.49
CA LEU A 31 3.54 -3.46 2.07
C LEU A 31 5.00 -3.11 1.77
N LEU A 32 5.33 -2.88 0.50
CA LEU A 32 6.70 -2.66 0.03
C LEU A 32 7.31 -1.32 0.48
N SER A 33 6.48 -0.33 0.81
CA SER A 33 6.91 0.94 1.38
C SER A 33 7.03 0.90 2.91
N GLY A 34 6.54 -0.15 3.57
CA GLY A 34 6.50 -0.25 5.04
C GLY A 34 5.33 0.52 5.68
N ALA A 35 4.39 1.04 4.89
CA ALA A 35 3.18 1.70 5.41
C ALA A 35 2.31 0.74 6.22
N TYR A 36 2.37 -0.56 5.91
CA TYR A 36 1.66 -1.62 6.62
C TYR A 36 2.47 -2.32 7.72
N THR A 37 3.62 -1.75 8.15
CA THR A 37 4.38 -2.29 9.28
C THR A 37 3.45 -2.56 10.49
N PRO A 38 3.44 -3.78 11.08
CA PRO A 38 4.47 -4.82 10.98
C PRO A 38 4.27 -5.87 9.88
N LEU A 39 3.26 -5.76 9.01
CA LEU A 39 3.04 -6.74 7.95
C LEU A 39 4.24 -6.82 7.00
N THR A 40 4.59 -8.05 6.62
CA THR A 40 5.67 -8.35 5.68
C THR A 40 5.16 -9.01 4.40
N GLY A 41 3.86 -9.19 4.26
CA GLY A 41 3.24 -9.79 3.08
C GLY A 41 1.73 -9.87 3.17
N PHE A 42 1.13 -10.64 2.26
CA PHE A 42 -0.31 -10.87 2.22
C PHE A 42 -0.73 -11.88 3.29
N LEU A 43 -1.86 -11.63 3.95
CA LEU A 43 -2.34 -12.43 5.06
C LEU A 43 -2.82 -13.81 4.61
N GLY A 44 -2.44 -14.86 5.35
CA GLY A 44 -2.95 -16.23 5.16
C GLY A 44 -4.26 -16.48 5.90
N ARG A 45 -4.83 -17.68 5.76
CA ARG A 45 -6.12 -18.06 6.36
C ARG A 45 -6.15 -17.93 7.88
N ALA A 46 -5.04 -18.26 8.56
CA ALA A 46 -4.96 -18.20 10.02
C ALA A 46 -5.16 -16.76 10.51
N ASP A 47 -4.44 -15.81 9.91
CA ASP A 47 -4.57 -14.39 10.19
C ASP A 47 -5.95 -13.86 9.85
N LEU A 48 -6.52 -14.25 8.71
CA LEU A 48 -7.86 -13.81 8.31
C LEU A 48 -8.92 -14.32 9.29
N THR A 49 -8.83 -15.58 9.72
CA THR A 49 -9.74 -16.17 10.71
C THR A 49 -9.62 -15.47 12.06
N ALA A 50 -8.38 -15.23 12.51
CA ALA A 50 -8.08 -14.49 13.72
C ALA A 50 -8.66 -13.07 13.66
N LEU A 51 -8.48 -12.38 12.54
CA LEU A 51 -8.91 -11.01 12.32
C LEU A 51 -10.43 -10.89 12.38
N THR A 52 -11.16 -11.77 11.70
CA THR A 52 -12.64 -11.79 11.75
C THR A 52 -13.16 -12.07 13.17
N ARG A 53 -12.50 -12.94 13.93
CA ARG A 53 -12.96 -13.32 15.27
C ARG A 53 -12.57 -12.34 16.37
N ARG A 54 -11.38 -11.73 16.27
CA ARG A 54 -10.72 -11.02 17.38
C ARG A 54 -10.31 -9.58 17.04
N GLY A 55 -10.38 -9.17 15.77
CA GLY A 55 -9.83 -7.88 15.32
C GLY A 55 -8.30 -7.81 15.43
N ARG A 56 -7.63 -8.96 15.38
CA ARG A 56 -6.18 -9.14 15.57
C ARG A 56 -5.67 -10.24 14.66
N LEU A 57 -4.42 -10.14 14.23
CA LEU A 57 -3.72 -11.20 13.52
C LEU A 57 -3.55 -12.44 14.40
N ASP A 58 -3.09 -13.55 13.83
CA ASP A 58 -2.96 -14.79 14.60
C ASP A 58 -1.94 -14.68 15.73
N ASP A 59 -0.89 -13.89 15.53
CA ASP A 59 0.13 -13.56 16.53
C ASP A 59 -0.34 -12.57 17.63
N GLY A 60 -1.58 -12.07 17.54
CA GLY A 60 -2.17 -11.12 18.48
C GLY A 60 -1.97 -9.63 18.13
N THR A 61 -1.23 -9.31 17.07
CA THR A 61 -1.04 -7.95 16.57
C THR A 61 -2.39 -7.30 16.26
N PRO A 62 -2.71 -6.12 16.81
CA PRO A 62 -3.92 -5.40 16.42
C PRO A 62 -3.83 -4.95 14.96
N TRP A 63 -4.84 -5.31 14.17
CA TRP A 63 -4.91 -4.97 12.76
C TRP A 63 -6.37 -4.77 12.36
N PRO A 64 -6.72 -3.75 11.57
CA PRO A 64 -8.12 -3.38 11.38
C PRO A 64 -8.79 -4.03 10.16
N VAL A 65 -8.05 -4.36 9.09
CA VAL A 65 -8.61 -4.74 7.79
C VAL A 65 -7.80 -5.85 7.11
N PRO A 66 -8.43 -6.76 6.36
CA PRO A 66 -7.68 -7.81 5.65
C PRO A 66 -6.83 -7.22 4.53
N VAL A 67 -5.60 -7.73 4.37
CA VAL A 67 -4.69 -7.43 3.25
C VAL A 67 -4.45 -8.73 2.51
N THR A 68 -5.12 -8.92 1.37
CA THR A 68 -5.19 -10.21 0.68
C THR A 68 -4.84 -10.08 -0.80
N LEU A 69 -4.35 -11.18 -1.37
CA LEU A 69 -4.11 -11.31 -2.79
C LEU A 69 -4.91 -12.51 -3.30
N GLU A 70 -5.66 -12.33 -4.38
CA GLU A 70 -6.40 -13.40 -5.05
C GLU A 70 -5.86 -13.63 -6.46
N ILE A 71 -5.56 -14.88 -6.77
CA ILE A 71 -5.07 -15.32 -8.08
C ILE A 71 -6.07 -16.24 -8.78
N PRO A 72 -6.01 -16.36 -10.12
CA PRO A 72 -6.73 -17.39 -10.86
C PRO A 72 -6.28 -18.81 -10.44
N GLY A 73 -7.22 -19.76 -10.44
CA GLY A 73 -6.96 -21.13 -9.98
C GLY A 73 -5.93 -21.89 -10.82
N GLU A 74 -5.79 -21.57 -12.10
CA GLU A 74 -4.78 -22.14 -12.98
C GLU A 74 -3.34 -21.88 -12.53
N LEU A 75 -3.10 -20.77 -11.80
CA LEU A 75 -1.77 -20.46 -11.26
C LEU A 75 -1.43 -21.28 -10.02
N VAL A 76 -2.44 -21.78 -9.29
CA VAL A 76 -2.22 -22.58 -8.08
C VAL A 76 -1.57 -23.92 -8.42
N GLY A 77 -1.91 -24.51 -9.57
CA GLY A 77 -1.31 -25.78 -10.02
C GLY A 77 0.20 -25.71 -10.29
N GLY A 78 0.74 -24.51 -10.49
CA GLY A 78 2.18 -24.27 -10.66
C GLY A 78 2.93 -23.98 -9.36
N LEU A 79 2.26 -23.99 -8.21
CA LEU A 79 2.84 -23.69 -6.90
C LEU A 79 2.96 -24.96 -6.05
N GLU A 80 4.16 -25.26 -5.57
CA GLU A 80 4.42 -26.36 -4.63
C GLU A 80 4.75 -25.80 -3.23
N LEU A 81 3.74 -25.63 -2.37
CA LEU A 81 3.91 -24.94 -1.07
C LEU A 81 4.97 -25.55 -0.14
N ASP A 82 5.19 -26.86 -0.23
CA ASP A 82 6.19 -27.58 0.56
C ASP A 82 7.62 -27.40 0.03
N ASN A 83 7.77 -26.82 -1.17
CA ASN A 83 9.04 -26.64 -1.87
C ASN A 83 9.36 -25.15 -2.02
N PRO A 84 10.29 -24.59 -1.22
CA PRO A 84 10.67 -23.17 -1.27
C PRO A 84 11.14 -22.68 -2.65
N LEU A 85 11.64 -23.58 -3.50
CA LEU A 85 12.09 -23.25 -4.85
C LEU A 85 10.94 -23.20 -5.87
N HIS A 86 9.75 -23.67 -5.52
CA HIS A 86 8.60 -23.80 -6.43
C HIS A 86 7.31 -23.15 -5.89
N ARG A 87 7.40 -22.34 -4.84
CA ARG A 87 6.26 -21.60 -4.27
C ARG A 87 6.35 -20.08 -4.42
N ALA A 88 7.27 -19.63 -5.28
CA ALA A 88 7.39 -18.22 -5.63
C ALA A 88 6.30 -17.82 -6.63
N LEU A 89 5.65 -16.68 -6.39
CA LEU A 89 4.74 -16.05 -7.35
C LEU A 89 5.27 -14.64 -7.67
N VAL A 90 5.53 -14.35 -8.94
CA VAL A 90 5.96 -13.02 -9.38
C VAL A 90 4.73 -12.13 -9.58
N LEU A 91 4.76 -10.94 -8.97
CA LEU A 91 3.76 -9.90 -9.15
C LEU A 91 4.30 -8.85 -10.12
N THR A 92 3.47 -8.52 -11.10
CA THR A 92 3.78 -7.56 -12.17
C THR A 92 2.87 -6.34 -12.09
N ASP A 93 3.29 -5.22 -12.69
CA ASP A 93 2.41 -4.08 -12.94
C ASP A 93 1.51 -4.30 -14.17
N ALA A 94 0.72 -3.28 -14.52
CA ALA A 94 -0.22 -3.34 -15.64
C ALA A 94 0.50 -3.47 -17.01
N GLU A 95 1.76 -3.07 -17.08
CA GLU A 95 2.63 -3.19 -18.25
C GLU A 95 3.38 -4.52 -18.30
N GLY A 96 3.23 -5.37 -17.28
CA GLY A 96 3.87 -6.68 -17.16
C GLY A 96 5.29 -6.65 -16.60
N ALA A 97 5.77 -5.50 -16.12
CA ALA A 97 7.08 -5.41 -15.49
C ALA A 97 7.06 -6.01 -14.07
N PRO A 98 8.07 -6.82 -13.69
CA PRO A 98 8.15 -7.40 -12.35
C PRO A 98 8.29 -6.34 -11.25
N VAL A 99 7.41 -6.39 -10.25
CA VAL A 99 7.39 -5.47 -9.10
C VAL A 99 7.91 -6.17 -7.85
N ALA A 100 7.39 -7.37 -7.57
CA ALA A 100 7.67 -8.11 -6.35
C ALA A 100 7.52 -9.62 -6.55
N ALA A 101 7.97 -10.40 -5.57
CA ALA A 101 7.70 -11.82 -5.45
C ALA A 101 7.00 -12.10 -4.13
N VAL A 102 6.05 -13.02 -4.14
CA VAL A 102 5.42 -13.61 -2.95
C VAL A 102 6.03 -14.98 -2.73
N ASP A 103 6.54 -15.24 -1.53
CA ASP A 103 6.79 -16.60 -1.06
C ASP A 103 5.48 -17.17 -0.55
N VAL A 104 4.78 -17.94 -1.39
CA VAL A 104 3.42 -18.42 -1.09
C VAL A 104 3.51 -19.55 -0.08
N THR A 105 2.95 -19.35 1.11
CA THR A 105 2.91 -20.34 2.19
C THR A 105 1.51 -20.87 2.46
N ASP A 106 0.48 -20.21 1.94
CA ASP A 106 -0.91 -20.61 2.11
C ASP A 106 -1.73 -20.29 0.86
N THR A 107 -2.65 -21.18 0.50
CA THR A 107 -3.60 -21.01 -0.60
C THR A 107 -4.97 -21.51 -0.19
N TRP A 108 -6.05 -20.85 -0.61
CA TRP A 108 -7.41 -21.29 -0.32
C TRP A 108 -8.42 -20.82 -1.36
N PRO A 109 -9.48 -21.60 -1.63
CA PRO A 109 -10.53 -21.15 -2.55
C PRO A 109 -11.27 -19.95 -1.94
N THR A 110 -11.47 -18.90 -2.73
CA THR A 110 -12.25 -17.71 -2.31
C THR A 110 -13.62 -17.68 -2.98
N ARG A 111 -13.65 -17.96 -4.28
CA ARG A 111 -14.83 -18.05 -5.14
C ARG A 111 -14.50 -18.91 -6.36
N GLU A 112 -15.50 -19.20 -7.18
CA GLU A 112 -15.33 -20.05 -8.36
C GLU A 112 -14.17 -19.55 -9.25
N GLY A 113 -13.20 -20.44 -9.50
CA GLY A 113 -12.01 -20.18 -10.32
C GLY A 113 -10.93 -19.29 -9.69
N ARG A 114 -11.03 -18.96 -8.40
CA ARG A 114 -10.13 -18.02 -7.73
C ARG A 114 -9.67 -18.51 -6.37
N TYR A 115 -8.43 -18.18 -6.04
CA TYR A 115 -7.77 -18.59 -4.82
C TYR A 115 -7.10 -17.41 -4.14
N GLY A 116 -7.27 -17.30 -2.83
CA GLY A 116 -6.48 -16.42 -2.00
C GLY A 116 -5.10 -17.02 -1.78
N VAL A 117 -4.08 -16.16 -1.72
CA VAL A 117 -2.70 -16.53 -1.40
C VAL A 117 -2.18 -15.69 -0.24
N GLY A 118 -1.50 -16.36 0.69
CA GLY A 118 -0.84 -15.77 1.84
C GLY A 118 0.65 -16.07 1.78
N GLY A 119 1.47 -15.10 2.14
CA GLY A 119 2.91 -15.23 1.97
C GLY A 119 3.68 -13.93 2.15
N ALA A 120 4.95 -14.06 2.49
CA ALA A 120 5.86 -12.92 2.62
C ALA A 120 6.14 -12.30 1.25
N VAL A 121 6.26 -10.98 1.21
CA VAL A 121 6.49 -10.21 -0.02
C VAL A 121 7.91 -9.66 -0.04
N ARG A 122 8.56 -9.76 -1.20
CA ARG A 122 9.88 -9.18 -1.46
C ARG A 122 9.86 -8.34 -2.73
N ARG A 123 10.50 -7.17 -2.68
CA ARG A 123 10.70 -6.30 -3.85
C ARG A 123 11.63 -6.96 -4.88
N LEU A 124 11.29 -6.87 -6.17
CA LEU A 124 12.14 -7.29 -7.30
C LEU A 124 12.70 -6.10 -8.09
N GLY A 125 11.90 -5.06 -8.30
CA GLY A 125 12.28 -3.89 -9.09
C GLY A 125 12.43 -2.61 -8.28
N ASP A 126 12.96 -1.58 -8.96
CA ASP A 126 13.32 -0.26 -8.43
C ASP A 126 12.12 0.50 -7.83
N GLY A 127 10.89 0.06 -8.12
CA GLY A 127 9.66 0.58 -7.55
C GLY A 127 9.39 2.01 -7.99
N GLY A 128 8.75 2.18 -9.14
CA GLY A 128 8.38 3.51 -9.59
C GLY A 128 7.86 3.57 -11.00
N HIS A 129 6.78 2.86 -11.29
CA HIS A 129 6.02 3.08 -12.52
C HIS A 129 4.76 3.86 -12.17
N GLY A 130 4.57 5.00 -12.84
CA GLY A 130 3.35 5.80 -12.72
C GLY A 130 3.57 7.31 -12.53
N PRO A 131 2.49 8.09 -12.70
CA PRO A 131 2.56 9.54 -12.61
C PRO A 131 2.89 10.01 -11.19
N PHE A 132 3.54 11.17 -11.10
CA PHE A 132 3.91 11.83 -9.84
C PHE A 132 4.84 11.02 -8.93
N GLN A 133 5.75 10.21 -9.47
CA GLN A 133 6.74 9.45 -8.70
C GLN A 133 7.44 10.30 -7.61
N ARG A 134 7.79 11.55 -7.91
CA ARG A 134 8.42 12.48 -6.93
C ARG A 134 7.56 12.79 -5.69
N LEU A 135 6.25 12.57 -5.77
CA LEU A 135 5.29 12.76 -4.69
C LEU A 135 5.00 11.47 -3.92
N ARG A 136 5.30 10.31 -4.50
CA ARG A 136 5.10 8.98 -3.87
C ARG A 136 6.28 8.67 -2.94
N ARG A 137 6.24 9.22 -1.74
CA ARG A 137 7.29 9.04 -0.72
C ARG A 137 6.92 7.93 0.25
N THR A 138 7.92 7.17 0.71
CA THR A 138 7.75 6.16 1.75
C THR A 138 7.46 6.82 3.11
N PRO A 139 6.88 6.09 4.09
CA PRO A 139 6.71 6.58 5.45
C PRO A 139 8.00 7.13 6.07
N ASP A 140 9.14 6.48 5.85
CA ASP A 140 10.43 6.90 6.41
C ASP A 140 10.94 8.19 5.77
N GLU A 141 10.80 8.33 4.45
CA GLU A 141 11.11 9.58 3.75
C GLU A 141 10.22 10.72 4.25
N VAL A 142 8.91 10.49 4.38
CA VAL A 142 7.96 11.49 4.90
C VAL A 142 8.33 11.88 6.33
N ARG A 143 8.62 10.92 7.22
CA ARG A 143 9.05 11.21 8.60
C ARG A 143 10.31 12.06 8.65
N SER A 144 11.27 11.81 7.76
CA SER A 144 12.53 12.58 7.69
C SER A 144 12.34 14.03 7.25
N LEU A 145 11.23 14.34 6.58
CA LEU A 145 10.89 15.68 6.09
C LEU A 145 9.96 16.45 7.02
N LEU A 146 9.30 15.76 7.95
CA LEU A 146 8.37 16.37 8.88
C LEU A 146 9.13 17.10 9.98
N PRO A 147 8.81 18.38 10.25
CA PRO A 147 9.36 19.07 11.41
C PRO A 147 8.89 18.42 12.72
N PRO A 148 9.65 18.57 13.81
CA PRO A 148 9.24 18.04 15.11
C PRO A 148 7.90 18.65 15.55
N GLY A 149 7.08 17.83 16.22
CA GLY A 149 5.79 18.24 16.75
C GLY A 149 4.64 17.35 16.29
N ARG A 150 3.41 17.81 16.53
CA ARG A 150 2.20 17.10 16.11
C ARG A 150 2.01 17.23 14.61
N VAL A 151 1.51 16.18 13.97
CA VAL A 151 1.17 16.18 12.55
C VAL A 151 -0.30 15.80 12.40
N LEU A 152 -1.06 16.64 11.70
CA LEU A 152 -2.42 16.37 11.28
C LEU A 152 -2.36 15.75 9.87
N GLY A 153 -2.58 14.45 9.79
CA GLY A 153 -2.78 13.75 8.52
C GLY A 153 -4.20 13.95 8.00
N VAL A 154 -4.34 14.35 6.74
CA VAL A 154 -5.62 14.52 6.06
C VAL A 154 -5.62 13.69 4.79
N VAL A 155 -6.53 12.73 4.69
CA VAL A 155 -6.77 12.00 3.44
C VAL A 155 -7.67 12.85 2.55
N ALA A 156 -7.15 13.23 1.39
CA ALA A 156 -7.85 14.02 0.38
C ALA A 156 -8.24 13.11 -0.79
N ASP A 157 -9.33 12.37 -0.62
CA ASP A 157 -9.95 11.52 -1.66
C ASP A 157 -10.82 12.31 -2.66
N ARG A 158 -10.95 13.63 -2.42
CA ARG A 158 -11.73 14.59 -3.22
C ARG A 158 -11.04 15.95 -3.29
N PRO A 159 -11.37 16.79 -4.28
CA PRO A 159 -10.92 18.18 -4.34
C PRO A 159 -11.26 18.96 -3.06
N LEU A 160 -10.28 19.71 -2.55
CA LEU A 160 -10.45 20.50 -1.32
C LEU A 160 -11.03 21.88 -1.64
N HIS A 161 -12.32 22.07 -1.34
CA HIS A 161 -12.98 23.36 -1.48
C HIS A 161 -12.85 24.22 -0.22
N ARG A 162 -13.33 25.48 -0.30
CA ARG A 162 -13.17 26.48 0.77
C ARG A 162 -13.64 26.00 2.15
N PRO A 163 -14.80 25.33 2.31
CA PRO A 163 -15.25 24.86 3.63
C PRO A 163 -14.27 23.84 4.25
N GLN A 164 -13.82 22.85 3.47
CA GLN A 164 -12.88 21.83 3.93
C GLN A 164 -11.53 22.45 4.31
N LEU A 165 -11.02 23.37 3.49
CA LEU A 165 -9.78 24.09 3.79
C LEU A 165 -9.88 24.90 5.08
N ALA A 166 -11.02 25.55 5.33
CA ALA A 166 -11.25 26.30 6.57
C ALA A 166 -11.29 25.36 7.80
N GLN A 167 -11.93 24.20 7.68
CA GLN A 167 -11.95 23.18 8.74
C GLN A 167 -10.56 22.62 9.04
N ILE A 168 -9.81 22.26 8.00
CA ILE A 168 -8.41 21.78 8.14
C ILE A 168 -7.55 22.86 8.80
N ALA A 169 -7.68 24.13 8.38
CA ALA A 169 -6.96 25.25 8.97
C ALA A 169 -7.34 25.54 10.42
N HIS A 170 -8.61 25.33 10.79
CA HIS A 170 -9.04 25.41 12.17
C HIS A 170 -8.44 24.28 13.00
N ALA A 171 -8.58 23.03 12.57
CA ALA A 171 -8.06 21.85 13.26
C ALA A 171 -6.53 21.90 13.45
N ALA A 172 -5.78 22.24 12.40
CA ALA A 172 -4.32 22.35 12.47
C ALA A 172 -3.87 23.40 13.51
N ARG A 173 -4.56 24.55 13.58
CA ARG A 173 -4.28 25.59 14.59
C ARG A 173 -4.64 25.13 16.00
N THR A 174 -5.83 24.56 16.19
CA THR A 174 -6.30 24.08 17.50
C THR A 174 -5.38 23.00 18.06
N LEU A 175 -4.84 22.13 17.20
CA LEU A 175 -3.93 21.05 17.60
C LEU A 175 -2.46 21.50 17.69
N ALA A 176 -2.14 22.71 17.24
CA ALA A 176 -0.76 23.18 17.02
C ALA A 176 0.07 22.16 16.20
N ALA A 177 -0.51 21.67 15.11
CA ALA A 177 0.03 20.59 14.31
C ALA A 177 0.47 21.05 12.91
N HIS A 178 1.49 20.39 12.37
CA HIS A 178 1.89 20.49 10.96
C HIS A 178 0.90 19.71 10.09
N LEU A 179 0.63 20.18 8.88
CA LEU A 179 -0.33 19.55 7.98
C LEU A 179 0.39 18.57 7.04
N LEU A 180 -0.11 17.33 6.97
CA LEU A 180 0.27 16.33 5.96
C LEU A 180 -0.97 15.96 5.16
N ILE A 181 -0.97 16.23 3.85
CA ILE A 181 -2.04 15.81 2.94
C ILE A 181 -1.63 14.49 2.29
N LEU A 182 -2.48 13.47 2.42
CA LEU A 182 -2.35 12.16 1.79
C LEU A 182 -3.40 12.07 0.68
N ILE A 183 -2.97 11.85 -0.55
CA ILE A 183 -3.86 11.76 -1.72
C ILE A 183 -3.88 10.29 -2.17
N PRO A 184 -5.01 9.58 -2.10
CA PRO A 184 -5.12 8.23 -2.64
C PRO A 184 -5.01 8.28 -4.16
N VAL A 185 -4.24 7.36 -4.75
CA VAL A 185 -3.99 7.32 -6.21
C VAL A 185 -4.15 5.93 -6.84
N ALA A 186 -4.65 4.96 -6.07
CA ALA A 186 -4.84 3.59 -6.54
C ALA A 186 -5.96 3.48 -7.59
N GLU A 187 -7.07 4.16 -7.34
CA GLU A 187 -8.27 4.14 -8.17
C GLU A 187 -8.90 5.53 -8.20
N SER A 188 -9.88 5.73 -9.09
CA SER A 188 -10.66 6.95 -9.12
C SER A 188 -11.32 7.21 -7.77
N GLY A 189 -11.30 8.48 -7.35
CA GLY A 189 -11.97 8.90 -6.13
C GLY A 189 -13.48 8.65 -6.20
N PRO A 190 -14.20 8.78 -5.08
CA PRO A 190 -15.64 8.50 -5.02
C PRO A 190 -16.51 9.31 -6.00
N ASP A 191 -16.02 10.46 -6.44
CA ASP A 191 -16.71 11.33 -7.41
C ASP A 191 -16.35 10.96 -8.87
N GLY A 192 -15.67 9.82 -9.09
CA GLY A 192 -15.23 9.33 -10.39
C GLY A 192 -14.02 10.07 -10.98
N LEU A 193 -13.40 10.96 -10.22
CA LEU A 193 -12.24 11.73 -10.68
C LEU A 193 -11.00 10.83 -10.79
N PRO A 194 -10.31 10.84 -11.95
CA PRO A 194 -9.03 10.16 -12.08
C PRO A 194 -7.99 10.69 -11.09
N PRO A 195 -7.08 9.84 -10.57
CA PRO A 195 -6.05 10.23 -9.62
C PRO A 195 -5.24 11.46 -10.04
N GLU A 196 -4.89 11.60 -11.32
CA GLU A 196 -4.09 12.71 -11.82
C GLU A 196 -4.82 14.04 -11.72
N VAL A 197 -6.13 14.03 -11.92
CA VAL A 197 -6.99 15.20 -11.79
C VAL A 197 -7.13 15.56 -10.31
N LEU A 198 -7.33 14.57 -9.45
CA LEU A 198 -7.40 14.77 -8.00
C LEU A 198 -6.11 15.39 -7.45
N VAL A 199 -4.95 14.83 -7.80
CA VAL A 199 -3.64 15.37 -7.41
C VAL A 199 -3.52 16.84 -7.85
N ARG A 200 -3.80 17.15 -9.12
CA ARG A 200 -3.74 18.53 -9.62
C ARG A 200 -4.70 19.46 -8.89
N ALA A 201 -5.92 19.02 -8.61
CA ALA A 201 -6.93 19.80 -7.89
C ALA A 201 -6.52 20.11 -6.45
N VAL A 202 -5.96 19.13 -5.74
CA VAL A 202 -5.44 19.31 -4.37
C VAL A 202 -4.22 20.25 -4.38
N PHE A 203 -3.31 20.10 -5.35
CA PHE A 203 -2.17 21.01 -5.50
C PHE A 203 -2.57 22.44 -5.83
N ALA A 204 -3.62 22.63 -6.65
CA ALA A 204 -4.16 23.97 -6.94
C ALA A 204 -4.70 24.67 -5.67
N ALA A 205 -5.08 23.92 -4.64
CA ALA A 205 -5.51 24.45 -3.35
C ALA A 205 -4.35 24.78 -2.39
N ARG A 206 -3.09 24.42 -2.72
CA ARG A 206 -1.93 24.53 -1.82
C ARG A 206 -1.73 25.94 -1.26
N ASP A 207 -1.90 26.97 -2.07
CA ASP A 207 -1.70 28.36 -1.63
C ASP A 207 -2.76 28.83 -0.62
N ARG A 208 -3.87 28.09 -0.50
CA ARG A 208 -4.96 28.32 0.46
C ARG A 208 -4.87 27.41 1.69
N MET A 209 -3.92 26.48 1.72
CA MET A 209 -3.71 25.61 2.87
C MET A 209 -3.09 26.40 4.05
N PRO A 210 -3.41 26.02 5.30
CA PRO A 210 -2.84 26.66 6.47
C PRO A 210 -1.31 26.54 6.43
N ARG A 211 -0.63 27.69 6.42
CA ARG A 211 0.82 27.72 6.63
C ARG A 211 1.11 27.51 8.12
N PRO A 212 2.20 26.83 8.48
CA PRO A 212 2.59 26.71 9.87
C PRO A 212 2.72 28.09 10.52
N PRO A 213 2.28 28.27 11.77
CA PRO A 213 2.23 29.58 12.43
C PRO A 213 3.58 30.30 12.48
N TRP A 214 4.69 29.57 12.52
CA TRP A 214 6.06 30.10 12.52
C TRP A 214 6.56 30.61 11.16
N SER A 215 5.86 30.31 10.06
CA SER A 215 6.26 30.77 8.71
C SER A 215 5.96 32.25 8.45
N ARG A 216 5.28 32.93 9.38
CA ARG A 216 4.97 34.37 9.31
C ARG A 216 5.99 35.26 10.03
N CYS A 217 7.00 34.68 10.68
CA CYS A 217 8.13 35.43 11.22
C CYS A 217 9.21 35.53 10.14
N ARG A 218 9.04 36.46 9.20
CA ARG A 218 10.11 36.94 8.34
C ARG A 218 9.89 38.40 8.01
#